data_AF-A0A9D6KET0-F1
#
_entry.id   AF-A0A9D6KET0-F1
#
_cell.length_a   1.000
_cell.length_b   1.000
_cell.length_c   1.000
_cell.angle_alpha   90.00
_cell.angle_beta   90.00
_cell.angle_gamma   90.00
#
_symmetry.space_group_name_H-M   'P 1'
#
loop_
_entity.id
_entity.type
_entity.pdbx_description
1 polymer ?
#
loop_
_entity_poly.entity_id
_entity_poly.type
_entity_poly.pdbx_seq_one_letter_code
_entity_poly.pdbx_strand_id
1 'polypeptide(L)'
;MDALNDRFEASLSNTRDNDGSAKGWLRQGARDEDDYNVASQQPIRVRNHFFNPLTNSGLASGKPASYWGIEFGKNISGQDYSFKDARGYFYDALTTQQPTGPTGREHYWAQTFYALGHVIHLIQDMAQPQHTRNDTHLLAWVASRFNPARATLRFYEQYADARATSVGLPYAGYEPAYRDADTSTFTLPLDFWHRVGGKGMADYSNRGFVSADTNFCAANPSVSCAGSTIPPSFLQPYDILPHPGFPDPSGQSATVITESIRSLPPALYGGSLSSNVTGDIDFIETEVHDAYTGQRQQARTSTYSIFDPDLQAANQQLTFTLNRYNFDDALALLIPRAVGYSAGMINYFFRGAFSIYSLDGSDRGPFFVRNSTAEPMNGSFQMYWDDAAGNRQPVGLPQMIPVAAHSESPFEFAFAPDPTVSDYTVVFQGKLGDESGAVAASRTWMNSSPIVVMNLPAGAVATDPQNDLVAYQWTIECGTEFSDGTILLYYPHLTNASGSLSGGGASIPAPGFQVPSTIHECCLDIQVTDSQGGAGFGHGCE
;
A
#
# COMPACT_ATOMS: atom_id res chain seq x y z
N MET A 1 25.19 19.95 -3.77
CA MET A 1 24.56 18.94 -4.64
C MET A 1 25.51 17.78 -4.88
N ASP A 2 26.78 18.02 -5.21
CA ASP A 2 27.77 16.92 -5.34
C ASP A 2 28.03 16.15 -4.03
N ALA A 3 27.98 16.83 -2.88
CA ALA A 3 28.06 16.19 -1.55
C ALA A 3 26.78 15.45 -1.11
N LEU A 4 25.66 15.56 -1.85
CA LEU A 4 24.45 14.73 -1.67
C LEU A 4 24.56 13.46 -2.53
N ASN A 5 25.12 13.58 -3.74
CA ASN A 5 25.41 12.44 -4.63
C ASN A 5 26.48 11.50 -4.07
N ASP A 6 27.61 12.03 -3.58
CA ASP A 6 28.69 11.20 -2.99
C ASP A 6 28.25 10.44 -1.74
N ARG A 7 27.12 10.84 -1.16
CA ARG A 7 26.59 10.36 0.12
C ARG A 7 25.40 9.43 -0.06
N PHE A 8 24.66 9.55 -1.17
CA PHE A 8 23.76 8.53 -1.70
C PHE A 8 24.57 7.32 -2.21
N GLU A 9 25.68 7.56 -2.90
CA GLU A 9 26.65 6.51 -3.28
C GLU A 9 27.39 5.91 -2.07
N ALA A 10 27.67 6.69 -1.02
CA ALA A 10 28.25 6.15 0.21
C ALA A 10 27.24 5.34 1.06
N SER A 11 25.92 5.59 0.95
CA SER A 11 24.92 4.70 1.57
C SER A 11 24.92 3.33 0.89
N LEU A 12 25.22 3.26 -0.42
CA LEU A 12 25.45 1.99 -1.13
C LEU A 12 26.64 1.18 -0.59
N SER A 13 27.57 1.83 0.13
CA SER A 13 28.78 1.15 0.65
C SER A 13 28.61 0.47 2.00
N ASN A 14 27.50 0.75 2.72
CA ASN A 14 27.13 0.05 3.95
C ASN A 14 25.90 -0.85 3.78
N THR A 15 25.30 -0.87 2.59
CA THR A 15 24.21 -1.77 2.20
C THR A 15 24.77 -3.11 1.71
N ARG A 16 24.72 -4.13 2.57
CA ARG A 16 24.74 -5.52 2.07
C ARG A 16 23.35 -6.01 1.62
N ASP A 17 22.30 -5.19 1.75
CA ASP A 17 20.90 -5.64 1.68
C ASP A 17 20.01 -4.99 0.59
N ASN A 18 20.45 -3.91 -0.07
CA ASN A 18 19.66 -3.29 -1.15
C ASN A 18 20.19 -3.78 -2.51
N ASP A 19 19.38 -4.59 -3.19
CA ASP A 19 19.68 -5.18 -4.50
C ASP A 19 19.27 -4.28 -5.69
N GLY A 20 18.83 -3.04 -5.41
CA GLY A 20 18.31 -2.10 -6.41
C GLY A 20 16.88 -2.39 -6.84
N SER A 21 16.23 -3.43 -6.31
CA SER A 21 14.83 -3.72 -6.61
C SER A 21 13.88 -2.77 -5.86
N ALA A 22 12.62 -2.70 -6.30
CA ALA A 22 11.55 -1.99 -5.58
C ALA A 22 11.45 -2.44 -4.11
N LYS A 23 11.59 -3.76 -3.87
CA LYS A 23 11.59 -4.34 -2.53
C LYS A 23 12.83 -3.93 -1.71
N GLY A 24 13.99 -3.86 -2.36
CA GLY A 24 15.24 -3.40 -1.75
C GLY A 24 15.13 -1.96 -1.26
N TRP A 25 14.66 -1.05 -2.12
CA TRP A 25 14.45 0.36 -1.77
C TRP A 25 13.40 0.56 -0.69
N LEU A 26 12.27 -0.15 -0.75
CA LEU A 26 11.24 -0.09 0.28
C LEU A 26 11.77 -0.53 1.66
N ARG A 27 12.55 -1.61 1.70
CA ARG A 27 13.22 -2.06 2.94
C ARG A 27 14.28 -1.10 3.44
N GLN A 28 14.97 -0.42 2.54
CA GLN A 28 16.00 0.54 2.91
C GLN A 28 15.35 1.77 3.55
N GLY A 29 14.35 2.39 2.90
CA GLY A 29 13.65 3.54 3.46
C GLY A 29 12.94 3.22 4.78
N ALA A 30 12.36 2.01 4.91
CA ALA A 30 11.76 1.59 6.17
C ALA A 30 12.78 1.45 7.32
N ARG A 31 14.05 1.17 7.03
CA ARG A 31 15.11 1.12 8.05
C ARG A 31 15.68 2.49 8.35
N ASP A 32 15.79 3.34 7.34
CA ASP A 32 16.39 4.67 7.46
C ASP A 32 15.43 5.69 8.11
N GLU A 33 14.13 5.38 8.25
CA GLU A 33 13.19 6.21 9.05
C GLU A 33 13.61 6.26 10.53
N ASP A 34 14.23 5.21 11.06
CA ASP A 34 14.77 5.15 12.42
C ASP A 34 16.10 5.89 12.61
N ASP A 35 16.62 6.56 11.58
CA ASP A 35 17.92 7.23 11.68
C ASP A 35 17.91 8.35 12.73
N TYR A 36 18.70 8.13 13.78
CA TYR A 36 18.87 9.01 14.93
C TYR A 36 20.16 9.85 14.82
N ASN A 37 20.97 9.64 13.79
CA ASN A 37 22.28 10.26 13.67
C ASN A 37 22.15 11.76 13.33
N VAL A 38 22.51 12.62 14.29
CA VAL A 38 22.49 14.08 14.14
C VAL A 38 23.40 14.61 13.02
N ALA A 39 24.35 13.80 12.56
CA ALA A 39 25.26 14.10 11.46
C ALA A 39 24.92 13.33 10.16
N SER A 40 23.85 12.53 10.17
CA SER A 40 23.35 11.94 8.93
C SER A 40 22.70 13.01 8.05
N GLN A 41 22.37 12.60 6.83
CA GLN A 41 21.68 13.47 5.89
C GLN A 41 20.27 13.86 6.39
N GLN A 42 19.72 13.12 7.38
CA GLN A 42 18.31 13.14 7.79
C GLN A 42 18.19 13.07 9.33
N PRO A 43 18.66 14.08 10.09
CA PRO A 43 18.79 13.95 11.54
C PRO A 43 17.45 13.96 12.29
N ILE A 44 17.29 13.01 13.24
CA ILE A 44 16.25 13.00 14.30
C ILE A 44 14.82 12.85 13.75
N ARG A 45 14.58 11.83 12.91
CA ARG A 45 13.25 11.48 12.39
C ARG A 45 12.38 10.77 13.44
N VAL A 46 13.02 9.93 14.27
CA VAL A 46 12.46 9.19 15.43
C VAL A 46 11.53 9.98 16.36
N ARG A 47 11.71 11.31 16.46
CA ARG A 47 10.83 12.17 17.29
C ARG A 47 9.39 12.22 16.77
N ASN A 48 9.16 11.86 15.50
CA ASN A 48 7.86 11.92 14.85
C ASN A 48 7.19 10.55 14.73
N HIS A 49 7.72 9.50 15.37
CA HIS A 49 7.22 8.12 15.23
C HIS A 49 5.99 7.83 16.13
N PHE A 50 5.58 8.81 16.92
CA PHE A 50 4.48 8.67 17.88
C PHE A 50 3.20 9.30 17.33
N PHE A 51 2.08 8.64 17.58
CA PHE A 51 0.77 9.18 17.26
C PHE A 51 -0.30 8.65 18.22
N ASN A 52 -0.84 9.56 19.04
CA ASN A 52 -1.93 9.27 19.96
C ASN A 52 -3.29 9.54 19.27
N PRO A 53 -4.08 8.49 18.95
CA PRO A 53 -5.35 8.65 18.25
C PRO A 53 -6.44 9.33 19.09
N LEU A 54 -6.31 9.37 20.42
CA LEU A 54 -7.29 10.01 21.31
C LEU A 54 -7.22 11.54 21.26
N THR A 55 -6.03 12.07 20.93
CA THR A 55 -5.76 13.52 20.93
C THR A 55 -5.26 14.04 19.59
N ASN A 56 -5.08 13.14 18.61
CA ASN A 56 -4.51 13.44 17.30
C ASN A 56 -3.14 14.16 17.38
N SER A 57 -2.30 13.73 18.34
CA SER A 57 -1.05 14.40 18.70
C SER A 57 0.16 13.46 18.62
N GLY A 58 1.35 14.03 18.43
CA GLY A 58 2.63 13.31 18.55
C GLY A 58 3.21 13.42 19.95
N LEU A 59 4.38 12.81 20.15
CA LEU A 59 5.10 12.88 21.42
C LEU A 59 5.75 14.27 21.61
N ALA A 60 5.38 14.96 22.70
CA ALA A 60 5.92 16.27 23.08
C ALA A 60 5.86 17.29 21.91
N SER A 61 7.02 17.82 21.47
CA SER A 61 7.11 18.76 20.34
C SER A 61 7.27 18.07 18.98
N GLY A 62 7.27 16.74 18.94
CA GLY A 62 7.30 15.96 17.71
C GLY A 62 6.00 16.13 16.92
N LYS A 63 6.10 16.11 15.60
CA LYS A 63 4.92 16.06 14.75
C LYS A 63 4.26 14.68 14.92
N PRO A 64 2.92 14.59 14.93
CA PRO A 64 2.26 13.29 14.94
C PRO A 64 2.69 12.45 13.73
N ALA A 65 2.93 11.15 13.91
CA ALA A 65 3.42 10.25 12.86
C ALA A 65 2.58 10.29 11.58
N SER A 66 1.25 10.36 11.74
CA SER A 66 0.32 10.50 10.63
C SER A 66 0.53 11.80 9.83
N TYR A 67 0.81 12.91 10.50
CA TYR A 67 1.08 14.19 9.85
C TYR A 67 2.47 14.23 9.21
N TRP A 68 3.47 13.68 9.90
CA TRP A 68 4.84 13.58 9.40
C TRP A 68 4.95 12.66 8.17
N GLY A 69 4.27 11.52 8.20
CA GLY A 69 4.29 10.52 7.15
C GLY A 69 3.46 10.90 5.93
N ILE A 70 2.39 11.69 6.06
CA ILE A 70 1.53 12.03 4.92
C ILE A 70 1.80 13.42 4.33
N GLU A 71 2.11 14.41 5.16
CA GLU A 71 2.33 15.80 4.75
C GLU A 71 1.13 16.44 3.98
N PHE A 72 -0.01 16.59 4.66
CA PHE A 72 -1.23 17.16 4.06
C PHE A 72 -1.06 18.61 3.58
N GLY A 73 -0.75 18.79 2.29
CA GLY A 73 -0.81 20.06 1.58
C GLY A 73 0.16 21.15 2.05
N LYS A 74 1.12 20.84 2.93
CA LYS A 74 2.11 21.79 3.46
C LYS A 74 3.45 21.13 3.65
N ASN A 75 4.46 21.63 2.94
CA ASN A 75 5.84 21.19 3.07
C ASN A 75 6.33 21.27 4.52
N ILE A 76 6.82 20.16 5.04
CA ILE A 76 7.51 20.13 6.31
C ILE A 76 9.01 20.24 6.04
N SER A 77 9.66 21.25 6.61
CA SER A 77 11.11 21.41 6.47
C SER A 77 11.85 20.19 7.00
N GLY A 78 12.69 19.58 6.15
CA GLY A 78 13.44 18.37 6.45
C GLY A 78 12.65 17.06 6.35
N GLN A 79 11.43 17.10 5.79
CA GLN A 79 10.72 15.91 5.33
C GLN A 79 10.80 15.87 3.80
N ASP A 80 11.38 14.80 3.26
CA ASP A 80 11.50 14.57 1.82
C ASP A 80 10.97 13.17 1.41
N TYR A 81 10.38 12.43 2.35
CA TYR A 81 9.97 11.02 2.22
C TYR A 81 8.56 10.76 2.77
N SER A 82 7.68 11.77 2.70
CA SER A 82 6.26 11.58 3.02
C SER A 82 5.51 10.88 1.88
N PHE A 83 4.25 10.50 2.11
CA PHE A 83 3.35 9.97 1.09
C PHE A 83 3.18 10.96 -0.07
N LYS A 84 3.10 12.26 0.23
CA LYS A 84 3.06 13.31 -0.78
C LYS A 84 4.35 13.33 -1.61
N ASP A 85 5.52 13.18 -0.99
CA ASP A 85 6.79 13.13 -1.72
C ASP A 85 6.88 11.87 -2.58
N ALA A 86 6.45 10.73 -2.05
CA ALA A 86 6.35 9.49 -2.82
C ALA A 86 5.47 9.64 -4.07
N ARG A 87 4.33 10.35 -3.97
CA ARG A 87 3.49 10.71 -5.14
C ARG A 87 4.24 11.57 -6.14
N GLY A 88 4.98 12.57 -5.68
CA GLY A 88 5.84 13.42 -6.53
C GLY A 88 6.89 12.60 -7.26
N TYR A 89 7.65 11.77 -6.54
CA TYR A 89 8.66 10.89 -7.14
C TYR A 89 8.04 9.91 -8.13
N PHE A 90 6.85 9.37 -7.84
CA PHE A 90 6.17 8.46 -8.76
C PHE A 90 5.78 9.18 -10.06
N TYR A 91 5.29 10.41 -9.97
CA TYR A 91 5.04 11.23 -11.15
C TYR A 91 6.33 11.51 -11.94
N ASP A 92 7.41 11.88 -11.28
CA ASP A 92 8.70 12.16 -11.92
C ASP A 92 9.30 10.89 -12.57
N ALA A 93 9.12 9.73 -11.95
CA ALA A 93 9.52 8.43 -12.47
C ALA A 93 8.80 8.06 -13.76
N LEU A 94 7.60 8.57 -13.97
CA LEU A 94 6.79 8.33 -15.17
C LEU A 94 7.02 9.36 -16.28
N THR A 95 7.42 10.59 -15.93
CA THR A 95 7.35 11.75 -16.84
C THR A 95 8.70 12.39 -17.17
N THR A 96 9.74 12.15 -16.34
CA THR A 96 11.06 12.75 -16.55
C THR A 96 11.67 12.33 -17.88
N GLN A 97 12.22 13.31 -18.61
CA GLN A 97 12.83 13.08 -19.91
C GLN A 97 13.95 12.03 -19.87
N GLN A 98 14.91 12.19 -18.96
CA GLN A 98 16.09 11.31 -18.91
C GLN A 98 15.73 9.94 -18.32
N PRO A 99 16.10 8.82 -18.98
CA PRO A 99 15.84 7.48 -18.44
C PRO A 99 16.67 7.18 -17.19
N THR A 100 17.94 7.57 -17.19
CA THR A 100 18.92 7.23 -16.15
C THR A 100 19.61 8.48 -15.59
N GLY A 101 20.41 8.30 -14.53
CA GLY A 101 21.17 9.38 -13.88
C GLY A 101 20.49 9.92 -12.62
N PRO A 102 21.13 10.87 -11.91
CA PRO A 102 20.70 11.34 -10.58
C PRO A 102 19.38 12.12 -10.58
N THR A 103 18.90 12.50 -11.75
CA THR A 103 17.60 13.14 -11.97
C THR A 103 16.86 12.44 -13.12
N GLY A 104 17.12 11.14 -13.32
CA GLY A 104 16.47 10.32 -14.34
C GLY A 104 15.31 9.49 -13.77
N ARG A 105 14.49 8.90 -14.66
CA ARG A 105 13.33 8.09 -14.29
C ARG A 105 13.70 6.93 -13.35
N GLU A 106 14.80 6.23 -13.58
CA GLU A 106 15.27 5.15 -12.70
C GLU A 106 15.56 5.62 -11.27
N HIS A 107 16.15 6.81 -11.10
CA HIS A 107 16.37 7.41 -9.78
C HIS A 107 15.05 7.70 -9.10
N TYR A 108 14.09 8.30 -9.81
CA TYR A 108 12.78 8.61 -9.23
C TYR A 108 11.97 7.35 -8.89
N TRP A 109 12.09 6.26 -9.66
CA TRP A 109 11.53 4.96 -9.28
C TRP A 109 12.11 4.47 -7.95
N ALA A 110 13.43 4.56 -7.77
CA ALA A 110 14.06 4.22 -6.50
C ALA A 110 13.52 5.10 -5.35
N GLN A 111 13.41 6.42 -5.57
CA GLN A 111 12.87 7.36 -4.58
C GLN A 111 11.41 7.09 -4.23
N THR A 112 10.56 6.68 -5.18
CA THR A 112 9.17 6.27 -4.91
C THR A 112 9.11 5.16 -3.86
N PHE A 113 9.86 4.07 -4.09
CA PHE A 113 9.84 2.93 -3.17
C PHE A 113 10.56 3.23 -1.86
N TYR A 114 11.64 3.99 -1.90
CA TYR A 114 12.36 4.44 -0.72
C TYR A 114 11.45 5.29 0.19
N ALA A 115 10.78 6.31 -0.36
CA ALA A 115 9.82 7.14 0.37
C ALA A 115 8.63 6.33 0.89
N LEU A 116 8.08 5.40 0.09
CA LEU A 116 7.03 4.48 0.57
C LEU A 116 7.50 3.62 1.75
N GLY A 117 8.78 3.21 1.77
CA GLY A 117 9.39 2.53 2.91
C GLY A 117 9.29 3.34 4.20
N HIS A 118 9.62 4.63 4.15
CA HIS A 118 9.49 5.55 5.29
C HIS A 118 8.03 5.67 5.76
N VAL A 119 7.07 5.79 4.83
CA VAL A 119 5.63 5.85 5.18
C VAL A 119 5.16 4.57 5.85
N ILE A 120 5.56 3.41 5.31
CA ILE A 120 5.20 2.09 5.83
C ILE A 120 5.78 1.87 7.23
N HIS A 121 7.02 2.29 7.48
CA HIS A 121 7.62 2.25 8.81
C HIS A 121 6.74 2.94 9.85
N LEU A 122 6.26 4.15 9.56
CA LEU A 122 5.41 4.91 10.47
C LEU A 122 4.02 4.27 10.71
N ILE A 123 3.53 3.42 9.79
CA ILE A 123 2.34 2.58 10.02
C ILE A 123 2.70 1.41 10.95
N GLN A 124 3.87 0.80 10.76
CA GLN A 124 4.36 -0.30 11.58
C GLN A 124 4.62 0.14 13.02
N ASP A 125 5.06 1.38 13.25
CA ASP A 125 5.13 1.97 14.59
C ASP A 125 3.76 2.02 15.28
N MET A 126 2.66 2.16 14.53
CA MET A 126 1.33 2.10 15.13
C MET A 126 0.96 0.70 15.61
N ALA A 127 1.70 -0.34 15.19
CA ALA A 127 1.65 -1.69 15.73
C ALA A 127 2.43 -1.85 17.04
N GLN A 128 2.99 -0.77 17.57
CA GLN A 128 3.76 -0.75 18.79
C GLN A 128 2.99 0.09 19.85
N PRO A 129 2.53 -0.51 20.97
CA PRO A 129 1.67 0.20 21.92
C PRO A 129 2.31 1.45 22.55
N GLN A 130 3.63 1.47 22.76
CA GLN A 130 4.35 2.64 23.29
C GLN A 130 4.28 3.84 22.33
N HIS A 131 4.37 3.61 21.01
CA HIS A 131 4.26 4.64 19.96
C HIS A 131 2.85 5.25 19.86
N THR A 132 1.82 4.50 20.21
CA THR A 132 0.42 4.99 20.19
C THR A 132 -0.05 5.54 21.53
N ARG A 133 0.70 5.28 22.60
CA ARG A 133 0.40 5.72 23.98
C ARG A 133 1.40 6.74 24.54
N ASN A 134 2.22 7.34 23.68
CA ASN A 134 3.20 8.37 24.04
C ASN A 134 4.20 7.95 25.13
N ASP A 135 4.54 6.66 25.19
CA ASP A 135 5.46 6.09 26.17
C ASP A 135 6.90 6.18 25.63
N THR A 136 7.65 7.19 26.11
CA THR A 136 8.90 7.63 25.50
C THR A 136 10.08 6.74 25.87
N HIS A 137 10.78 6.29 24.84
CA HIS A 137 12.00 5.50 24.97
C HIS A 137 13.15 6.07 24.13
N LEU A 138 12.98 7.29 23.61
CA LEU A 138 13.99 8.07 22.87
C LEU A 138 15.24 8.34 23.71
N LEU A 139 15.07 8.66 25.01
CA LEU A 139 16.19 8.90 25.93
C LEU A 139 16.86 7.60 26.42
N ALA A 140 16.19 6.45 26.31
CA ALA A 140 16.83 5.15 26.57
C ALA A 140 17.89 4.83 25.50
N TRP A 141 17.74 5.36 24.30
CA TRP A 141 18.73 5.25 23.21
C TRP A 141 20.08 5.90 23.58
N VAL A 142 20.05 7.09 24.19
CA VAL A 142 21.25 7.81 24.66
C VAL A 142 21.73 7.29 26.02
N ALA A 143 20.80 6.98 26.93
CA ALA A 143 21.12 6.64 28.32
C ALA A 143 21.49 5.16 28.55
N SER A 144 21.01 4.21 27.74
CA SER A 144 21.36 2.77 27.89
C SER A 144 22.84 2.48 27.67
N ARG A 145 23.59 3.40 27.06
CA ARG A 145 25.05 3.35 26.94
C ARG A 145 25.79 3.65 28.26
N PHE A 146 25.10 4.24 29.24
CA PHE A 146 25.66 4.70 30.51
C PHE A 146 24.89 4.23 31.76
N ASN A 147 23.65 3.76 31.63
CA ASN A 147 22.86 3.20 32.73
C ASN A 147 21.94 2.04 32.27
N PRO A 148 22.28 0.77 32.60
CA PRO A 148 21.49 -0.40 32.20
C PRO A 148 20.09 -0.45 32.83
N ALA A 149 19.82 0.29 33.92
CA ALA A 149 18.49 0.37 34.52
C ALA A 149 17.45 1.11 33.62
N ARG A 150 17.91 1.84 32.59
CA ARG A 150 17.05 2.49 31.58
C ARG A 150 16.90 1.67 30.29
N ALA A 151 17.48 0.48 30.22
CA ALA A 151 17.24 -0.47 29.12
C ALA A 151 15.79 -1.00 29.13
N THR A 152 15.08 -0.83 30.26
CA THR A 152 13.72 -1.31 30.46
C THR A 152 12.67 -0.69 29.54
N LEU A 153 12.92 0.53 29.06
CA LEU A 153 12.00 1.30 28.23
C LEU A 153 11.92 0.79 26.77
N ARG A 154 12.83 -0.09 26.33
CA ARG A 154 12.84 -0.69 24.97
C ARG A 154 12.64 -2.20 24.96
N PHE A 155 12.20 -2.79 26.08
CA PHE A 155 12.11 -4.24 26.16
C PHE A 155 11.16 -4.85 25.13
N TYR A 156 10.08 -4.14 24.77
CA TYR A 156 9.18 -4.60 23.72
C TYR A 156 9.90 -4.73 22.37
N GLU A 157 10.56 -3.66 21.92
CA GLU A 157 11.28 -3.63 20.64
C GLU A 157 12.43 -4.65 20.60
N GLN A 158 13.24 -4.70 21.67
CA GLN A 158 14.34 -5.66 21.79
C GLN A 158 13.83 -7.10 21.77
N TYR A 159 12.72 -7.37 22.45
CA TYR A 159 12.12 -8.69 22.47
C TYR A 159 11.54 -9.05 21.10
N ALA A 160 10.86 -8.12 20.42
CA ALA A 160 10.31 -8.33 19.09
C ALA A 160 11.41 -8.64 18.05
N ASP A 161 12.51 -7.88 18.05
CA ASP A 161 13.66 -8.11 17.15
C ASP A 161 14.34 -9.47 17.43
N ALA A 162 14.58 -9.75 18.71
CA ALA A 162 15.19 -11.01 19.11
C ALA A 162 14.27 -12.22 18.83
N ARG A 163 12.94 -12.07 18.93
CA ARG A 163 11.97 -13.09 18.52
C ARG A 163 11.96 -13.28 17.01
N ALA A 164 11.98 -12.20 16.23
CA ALA A 164 12.01 -12.25 14.77
C ALA A 164 13.20 -13.04 14.25
N THR A 165 14.38 -12.87 14.88
CA THR A 165 15.62 -13.56 14.49
C THR A 165 15.71 -15.01 15.00
N SER A 166 15.15 -15.31 16.18
CA SER A 166 15.33 -16.63 16.82
C SER A 166 14.22 -17.65 16.53
N VAL A 167 12.97 -17.20 16.43
CA VAL A 167 11.77 -18.06 16.31
C VAL A 167 10.88 -17.65 15.13
N GLY A 168 10.98 -16.39 14.70
CA GLY A 168 10.12 -15.79 13.67
C GLY A 168 8.91 -15.08 14.28
N LEU A 169 8.28 -14.22 13.47
CA LEU A 169 7.04 -13.49 13.81
C LEU A 169 5.86 -14.00 12.96
N PRO A 170 4.62 -13.88 13.47
CA PRO A 170 3.43 -14.26 12.71
C PRO A 170 3.10 -13.18 11.68
N TYR A 171 3.68 -13.26 10.49
CA TYR A 171 3.46 -12.29 9.42
C TYR A 171 2.16 -12.49 8.62
N ALA A 172 1.48 -13.62 8.79
CA ALA A 172 0.28 -14.00 8.04
C ALA A 172 -0.98 -13.92 8.91
N GLY A 173 -2.16 -13.97 8.28
CA GLY A 173 -3.44 -14.04 8.98
C GLY A 173 -4.21 -12.72 9.06
N TYR A 174 -3.81 -11.71 8.27
CA TYR A 174 -4.54 -10.47 8.12
C TYR A 174 -4.55 -10.03 6.65
N GLU A 175 -5.74 -9.80 6.11
CA GLU A 175 -5.90 -9.33 4.73
C GLU A 175 -5.46 -7.86 4.59
N PRO A 176 -5.01 -7.43 3.40
CA PRO A 176 -4.69 -6.03 3.16
C PRO A 176 -5.87 -5.11 3.52
N ALA A 177 -5.59 -4.05 4.29
CA ALA A 177 -6.62 -3.12 4.78
C ALA A 177 -7.32 -2.36 3.65
N TYR A 178 -6.64 -2.17 2.51
CA TYR A 178 -7.23 -1.71 1.26
C TYR A 178 -7.05 -2.78 0.19
N ARG A 179 -8.15 -3.14 -0.47
CA ARG A 179 -8.23 -4.19 -1.49
C ARG A 179 -9.51 -4.00 -2.32
N ASP A 180 -9.59 -4.65 -3.48
CA ASP A 180 -10.73 -4.50 -4.40
C ASP A 180 -12.09 -4.82 -3.75
N ALA A 181 -12.12 -5.75 -2.80
CA ALA A 181 -13.32 -6.12 -2.06
C ALA A 181 -13.75 -5.08 -1.00
N ASP A 182 -12.88 -4.13 -0.63
CA ASP A 182 -13.18 -3.02 0.28
C ASP A 182 -12.33 -1.78 -0.06
N THR A 183 -12.89 -0.93 -0.92
CA THR A 183 -12.29 0.34 -1.35
C THR A 183 -12.88 1.55 -0.61
N SER A 184 -13.83 1.33 0.29
CA SER A 184 -14.63 2.39 0.93
C SER A 184 -14.27 2.64 2.40
N THR A 185 -13.60 1.69 3.04
CA THR A 185 -13.19 1.83 4.45
C THR A 185 -11.90 2.61 4.64
N PHE A 186 -11.05 2.74 3.62
CA PHE A 186 -9.84 3.57 3.70
C PHE A 186 -9.78 4.42 2.44
N THR A 187 -10.38 5.61 2.51
CA THR A 187 -10.58 6.50 1.36
C THR A 187 -9.52 7.60 1.30
N LEU A 188 -8.82 7.84 2.40
CA LEU A 188 -7.66 8.74 2.49
C LEU A 188 -6.44 8.02 3.10
N PRO A 189 -5.20 8.39 2.74
CA PRO A 189 -3.99 7.83 3.35
C PRO A 189 -3.96 7.94 4.89
N LEU A 190 -4.58 8.99 5.44
CA LEU A 190 -4.66 9.24 6.88
C LEU A 190 -5.37 8.11 7.64
N ASP A 191 -6.36 7.49 6.98
CA ASP A 191 -7.26 6.52 7.60
C ASP A 191 -6.52 5.28 8.13
N PHE A 192 -5.35 4.98 7.56
CA PHE A 192 -4.49 3.88 7.98
C PHE A 192 -3.94 4.08 9.41
N TRP A 193 -3.78 5.32 9.87
CA TRP A 193 -3.39 5.63 11.26
C TRP A 193 -4.61 5.67 12.17
N HIS A 194 -5.62 6.46 11.78
CA HIS A 194 -6.82 6.70 12.57
C HIS A 194 -8.01 6.94 11.66
N ARG A 195 -9.12 6.27 11.98
CA ARG A 195 -10.40 6.50 11.28
C ARG A 195 -11.56 6.42 12.26
N VAL A 196 -12.61 7.20 11.96
CA VAL A 196 -13.89 7.14 12.66
C VAL A 196 -14.36 5.68 12.78
N GLY A 197 -14.76 5.30 14.00
CA GLY A 197 -15.08 3.92 14.34
C GLY A 197 -13.88 3.10 14.84
N GLY A 198 -12.70 3.70 15.00
CA GLY A 198 -11.54 3.07 15.64
C GLY A 198 -10.86 2.01 14.78
N LYS A 199 -10.89 2.22 13.45
CA LYS A 199 -10.41 1.29 12.43
C LYS A 199 -8.97 1.52 12.01
N GLY A 200 -8.30 2.59 12.44
CA GLY A 200 -6.89 2.81 12.11
C GLY A 200 -5.97 1.84 12.87
N MET A 201 -4.72 1.73 12.42
CA MET A 201 -3.72 0.90 13.10
C MET A 201 -3.45 1.41 14.52
N ALA A 202 -3.37 2.74 14.67
CA ALA A 202 -3.12 3.36 15.96
C ALA A 202 -4.30 3.17 16.92
N ASP A 203 -5.54 3.24 16.40
CA ASP A 203 -6.75 3.01 17.18
C ASP A 203 -6.76 1.62 17.82
N TYR A 204 -6.35 0.61 17.05
CA TYR A 204 -6.34 -0.77 17.53
C TYR A 204 -5.29 -1.00 18.61
N SER A 205 -4.06 -0.56 18.35
CA SER A 205 -2.96 -0.73 19.30
C SER A 205 -3.21 0.06 20.59
N ASN A 206 -3.64 1.32 20.47
CA ASN A 206 -3.94 2.20 21.62
C ASN A 206 -5.05 1.63 22.50
N ARG A 207 -6.16 1.16 21.91
CA ARG A 207 -7.31 0.63 22.66
C ARG A 207 -7.11 -0.78 23.18
N GLY A 208 -6.39 -1.62 22.42
CA GLY A 208 -6.26 -3.05 22.70
C GLY A 208 -5.19 -3.38 23.73
N PHE A 209 -4.13 -2.57 23.81
CA PHE A 209 -2.94 -2.91 24.58
C PHE A 209 -2.49 -1.75 25.45
N VAL A 210 -1.93 -2.09 26.61
CA VAL A 210 -1.21 -1.15 27.48
C VAL A 210 0.27 -1.11 27.11
N SER A 211 0.98 -0.10 27.62
CA SER A 211 2.44 0.01 27.55
C SER A 211 3.05 0.10 28.95
N ALA A 212 4.38 0.13 29.05
CA ALA A 212 5.07 0.13 30.34
C ALA A 212 4.72 1.36 31.20
N ASP A 213 4.80 2.57 30.63
CA ASP A 213 4.51 3.81 31.36
C ASP A 213 3.02 4.15 31.41
N THR A 214 2.19 3.46 30.61
CA THR A 214 0.74 3.71 30.52
C THR A 214 -0.09 2.45 30.78
N ASN A 215 0.38 1.65 31.74
CA ASN A 215 -0.26 0.43 32.21
C ASN A 215 -1.50 0.72 33.07
N PHE A 216 -2.20 -0.33 33.49
CA PHE A 216 -3.25 -0.25 34.47
C PHE A 216 -2.77 0.35 35.78
N CYS A 217 -3.74 0.81 36.56
CA CYS A 217 -3.56 1.33 37.90
C CYS A 217 -4.57 0.62 38.82
N ALA A 218 -4.16 0.26 40.03
CA ALA A 218 -5.06 -0.42 40.97
C ALA A 218 -5.71 0.60 41.91
N ALA A 219 -7.03 0.51 42.09
CA ALA A 219 -7.72 1.30 43.10
C ALA A 219 -7.28 0.87 44.51
N ASN A 220 -6.97 1.83 45.39
CA ASN A 220 -6.86 1.60 46.83
C ASN A 220 -7.71 2.66 47.56
N PRO A 221 -8.39 2.33 48.68
CA PRO A 221 -9.15 3.31 49.47
C PRO A 221 -8.41 4.60 49.86
N SER A 222 -7.08 4.65 49.77
CA SER A 222 -6.26 5.83 50.13
C SER A 222 -5.67 6.60 48.94
N VAL A 223 -5.71 6.07 47.71
CA VAL A 223 -5.08 6.67 46.52
C VAL A 223 -5.97 6.41 45.30
N SER A 224 -6.50 7.48 44.70
CA SER A 224 -7.16 7.37 43.41
C SER A 224 -6.14 7.25 42.30
N CYS A 225 -6.36 6.30 41.38
CA CYS A 225 -5.82 6.41 40.04
C CYS A 225 -6.30 7.75 39.48
N ALA A 226 -5.37 8.65 39.14
CA ALA A 226 -5.76 9.90 38.50
C ALA A 226 -6.63 9.57 37.27
N GLY A 227 -7.71 10.32 37.03
CA GLY A 227 -8.56 10.15 35.84
C GLY A 227 -9.57 9.00 35.84
N SER A 228 -9.74 8.22 36.91
CA SER A 228 -10.91 7.33 37.01
C SER A 228 -12.20 8.15 36.99
N THR A 229 -13.03 7.94 35.97
CA THR A 229 -14.41 8.51 35.91
C THR A 229 -15.38 7.75 36.82
N ILE A 230 -14.94 6.60 37.38
CA ILE A 230 -15.72 5.81 38.31
C ILE A 230 -15.68 6.49 39.69
N PRO A 231 -16.84 6.86 40.27
CA PRO A 231 -16.86 7.49 41.57
C PRO A 231 -16.27 6.55 42.64
N PRO A 232 -15.50 7.07 43.62
CA PRO A 232 -14.85 6.25 44.65
C PRO A 232 -15.82 5.33 45.44
N SER A 233 -17.10 5.69 45.50
CA SER A 233 -18.16 4.89 46.15
C SER A 233 -18.50 3.58 45.44
N PHE A 234 -18.06 3.38 44.19
CA PHE A 234 -18.30 2.18 43.40
C PHE A 234 -17.06 1.30 43.23
N LEU A 235 -15.89 1.76 43.68
CA LEU A 235 -14.64 1.01 43.56
C LEU A 235 -14.50 0.02 44.71
N GLN A 236 -14.17 -1.23 44.38
CA GLN A 236 -13.65 -2.19 45.35
C GLN A 236 -12.13 -2.00 45.50
N PRO A 237 -11.56 -2.32 46.67
CA PRO A 237 -10.11 -2.41 46.81
C PRO A 237 -9.53 -3.32 45.74
N TYR A 238 -8.49 -2.84 45.06
CA TYR A 238 -7.74 -3.53 44.02
C TYR A 238 -8.45 -3.71 42.66
N ASP A 239 -9.52 -2.95 42.40
CA ASP A 239 -10.08 -2.85 41.04
C ASP A 239 -8.99 -2.42 40.04
N ILE A 240 -8.97 -3.10 38.89
CA ILE A 240 -8.05 -2.81 37.78
C ILE A 240 -8.65 -1.65 36.97
N LEU A 241 -8.00 -0.49 37.03
CA LEU A 241 -8.44 0.74 36.38
C LEU A 241 -7.50 1.11 35.23
N PRO A 242 -8.00 1.79 34.19
CA PRO A 242 -7.16 2.23 33.08
C PRO A 242 -6.26 3.39 33.51
N HIS A 243 -5.25 3.67 32.68
CA HIS A 243 -4.42 4.86 32.86
C HIS A 243 -5.26 6.13 32.62
N PRO A 244 -5.12 7.21 33.42
CA PRO A 244 -5.86 8.48 33.29
C PRO A 244 -5.98 9.05 31.87
N GLY A 245 -4.88 8.97 31.11
CA GLY A 245 -4.79 9.51 29.75
C GLY A 245 -5.21 8.53 28.65
N PHE A 246 -5.51 7.27 29.00
CA PHE A 246 -5.80 6.19 28.06
C PHE A 246 -6.90 5.29 28.65
N PRO A 247 -8.18 5.59 28.33
CA PRO A 247 -9.32 4.95 28.97
C PRO A 247 -9.50 3.48 28.60
N ASP A 248 -8.84 3.03 27.52
CA ASP A 248 -8.85 1.65 27.07
C ASP A 248 -7.41 1.06 27.06
N PRO A 249 -7.24 -0.26 27.23
CA PRO A 249 -8.26 -1.18 27.73
C PRO A 249 -8.74 -0.74 29.12
N SER A 250 -10.05 -0.84 29.38
CA SER A 250 -10.67 -0.18 30.54
C SER A 250 -10.45 -0.90 31.87
N GLY A 251 -9.92 -2.14 31.85
CA GLY A 251 -9.77 -2.97 33.04
C GLY A 251 -11.09 -3.51 33.64
N GLN A 252 -12.25 -2.92 33.31
CA GLN A 252 -13.55 -3.27 33.90
C GLN A 252 -13.99 -4.72 33.61
N SER A 253 -13.61 -5.27 32.47
CA SER A 253 -13.89 -6.66 32.09
C SER A 253 -12.64 -7.54 32.12
N ALA A 254 -11.60 -7.10 32.85
CA ALA A 254 -10.38 -7.86 32.97
C ALA A 254 -10.58 -9.12 33.80
N THR A 255 -9.97 -10.22 33.38
CA THR A 255 -9.90 -11.47 34.14
C THR A 255 -8.47 -11.69 34.63
N VAL A 256 -8.32 -12.11 35.89
CA VAL A 256 -7.02 -12.49 36.44
C VAL A 256 -6.87 -14.00 36.30
N ILE A 257 -5.81 -14.44 35.62
CA ILE A 257 -5.48 -15.85 35.48
C ILE A 257 -4.10 -16.13 36.09
N THR A 258 -4.00 -17.19 36.89
CA THR A 258 -2.73 -17.66 37.45
C THR A 258 -2.20 -18.80 36.60
N GLU A 259 -1.02 -18.63 36.01
CA GLU A 259 -0.35 -19.68 35.25
C GLU A 259 0.96 -20.10 35.90
N SER A 260 1.13 -21.40 36.13
CA SER A 260 2.42 -21.97 36.52
C SER A 260 3.36 -22.01 35.33
N ILE A 261 4.27 -21.05 35.25
CA ILE A 261 5.29 -21.05 34.21
C ILE A 261 6.41 -22.02 34.56
N ARG A 262 6.75 -22.90 33.59
CA ARG A 262 7.95 -23.74 33.63
C ARG A 262 8.80 -23.39 32.42
N SER A 263 9.50 -22.26 32.45
CA SER A 263 10.36 -21.93 31.31
C SER A 263 11.51 -20.98 31.62
N LEU A 264 12.66 -21.32 31.06
CA LEU A 264 13.61 -20.37 30.52
C LEU A 264 13.23 -20.15 29.04
N PRO A 265 13.31 -18.94 28.49
CA PRO A 265 13.28 -18.81 27.03
C PRO A 265 14.52 -19.51 26.45
N PRO A 266 14.49 -19.95 25.18
CA PRO A 266 15.74 -20.19 24.43
C PRO A 266 16.62 -18.94 24.55
N ALA A 267 17.94 -19.14 24.58
CA ALA A 267 18.97 -18.14 24.84
C ALA A 267 18.85 -16.83 24.01
N LEU A 268 17.93 -15.92 24.37
CA LEU A 268 17.80 -14.58 23.77
C LEU A 268 18.98 -13.68 24.13
N TYR A 269 19.74 -14.01 25.18
CA TYR A 269 20.91 -13.28 25.66
C TYR A 269 22.17 -14.15 25.81
N GLY A 270 22.27 -15.28 25.10
CA GLY A 270 23.52 -16.06 25.00
C GLY A 270 24.00 -16.77 26.28
N GLY A 271 23.12 -16.96 27.27
CA GLY A 271 23.44 -17.69 28.50
C GLY A 271 22.87 -19.11 28.53
N SER A 272 23.70 -20.10 28.84
CA SER A 272 23.21 -21.41 29.29
C SER A 272 22.87 -21.28 30.78
N LEU A 273 21.58 -21.15 31.10
CA LEU A 273 21.10 -21.22 32.48
C LEU A 273 20.88 -22.70 32.82
N SER A 274 21.50 -23.16 33.91
CA SER A 274 21.56 -24.57 34.32
C SER A 274 20.28 -25.08 35.02
N SER A 275 19.24 -24.26 35.17
CA SER A 275 18.02 -24.62 35.89
C SER A 275 16.79 -23.85 35.41
N ASN A 276 15.66 -24.54 35.27
CA ASN A 276 14.37 -23.93 34.96
C ASN A 276 13.97 -22.94 36.05
N VAL A 277 13.52 -21.74 35.65
CA VAL A 277 12.72 -20.88 36.54
C VAL A 277 11.30 -21.42 36.53
N THR A 278 10.79 -21.73 37.72
CA THR A 278 9.40 -22.16 37.93
C THR A 278 8.75 -21.22 38.93
N GLY A 279 7.54 -20.76 38.61
CA GLY A 279 6.75 -19.91 39.48
C GLY A 279 5.37 -19.69 38.90
N ASP A 280 4.46 -19.23 39.73
CA ASP A 280 3.13 -18.82 39.30
C ASP A 280 3.17 -17.34 38.93
N ILE A 281 2.50 -16.98 37.84
CA ILE A 281 2.34 -15.61 37.38
C ILE A 281 0.85 -15.31 37.26
N ASP A 282 0.43 -14.18 37.82
CA ASP A 282 -0.93 -13.67 37.67
C ASP A 282 -0.99 -12.68 36.48
N PHE A 283 -1.59 -13.12 35.39
CA PHE A 283 -1.83 -12.31 34.20
C PHE A 283 -3.18 -11.59 34.29
N ILE A 284 -3.19 -10.38 33.74
CA ILE A 284 -4.40 -9.60 33.48
C ILE A 284 -4.77 -9.82 32.01
N GLU A 285 -5.89 -10.48 31.78
CA GLU A 285 -6.45 -10.66 30.46
C GLU A 285 -7.55 -9.64 30.18
N THR A 286 -7.49 -9.01 29.01
CA THR A 286 -8.55 -8.14 28.52
C THR A 286 -8.91 -8.46 27.08
N GLU A 287 -10.13 -8.09 26.69
CA GLU A 287 -10.59 -8.26 25.33
C GLU A 287 -9.96 -7.22 24.39
N VAL A 288 -9.32 -7.70 23.33
CA VAL A 288 -8.81 -6.91 22.23
C VAL A 288 -9.82 -6.94 21.09
N HIS A 289 -10.48 -5.80 20.83
CA HIS A 289 -11.47 -5.67 19.77
C HIS A 289 -10.89 -4.99 18.53
N ASP A 290 -10.85 -5.74 17.43
CA ASP A 290 -10.55 -5.23 16.10
C ASP A 290 -11.82 -4.65 15.46
N ALA A 291 -11.98 -3.32 15.53
CA ALA A 291 -13.14 -2.65 14.95
C ALA A 291 -13.18 -2.67 13.40
N TYR A 292 -12.08 -3.04 12.73
CA TYR A 292 -12.07 -3.20 11.28
C TYR A 292 -12.70 -4.53 10.87
N THR A 293 -12.26 -5.64 11.47
CA THR A 293 -12.74 -7.00 11.15
C THR A 293 -13.93 -7.45 12.01
N GLY A 294 -14.23 -6.74 13.10
CA GLY A 294 -15.21 -7.11 14.12
C GLY A 294 -14.74 -8.21 15.08
N GLN A 295 -13.51 -8.73 14.91
CA GLN A 295 -12.99 -9.83 15.72
C GLN A 295 -12.66 -9.38 17.15
N ARG A 296 -12.89 -10.28 18.10
CA ARG A 296 -12.61 -10.08 19.54
C ARG A 296 -11.81 -11.24 20.06
N GLN A 297 -10.72 -10.95 20.77
CA GLN A 297 -9.79 -11.96 21.27
C GLN A 297 -9.33 -11.58 22.68
N GLN A 298 -9.28 -12.55 23.59
CA GLN A 298 -8.64 -12.34 24.89
C GLN A 298 -7.12 -12.35 24.71
N ALA A 299 -6.43 -11.43 25.37
CA ALA A 299 -4.99 -11.38 25.40
C ALA A 299 -4.51 -11.04 26.81
N ARG A 300 -3.37 -11.59 27.23
CA ARG A 300 -2.69 -11.21 28.48
C ARG A 300 -2.08 -9.82 28.29
N THR A 301 -2.88 -8.78 28.49
CA THR A 301 -2.46 -7.40 28.24
C THR A 301 -1.55 -6.86 29.34
N SER A 302 -1.61 -7.40 30.55
CA SER A 302 -0.71 -7.01 31.64
C SER A 302 -0.44 -8.15 32.61
N THR A 303 0.41 -7.91 33.61
CA THR A 303 0.78 -8.87 34.65
C THR A 303 0.88 -8.16 35.99
N TYR A 304 0.42 -8.78 37.08
CA TYR A 304 0.73 -8.29 38.42
C TYR A 304 2.24 -8.38 38.70
N SER A 305 2.74 -7.47 39.52
CA SER A 305 4.13 -7.50 39.97
C SER A 305 4.35 -8.65 40.94
N ILE A 306 5.55 -9.23 40.92
CA ILE A 306 5.96 -10.24 41.91
C ILE A 306 5.94 -9.72 43.36
N PHE A 307 5.95 -8.39 43.54
CA PHE A 307 5.87 -7.74 44.85
C PHE A 307 4.42 -7.47 45.30
N ASP A 308 3.42 -7.74 44.47
CA ASP A 308 2.03 -7.41 44.78
C ASP A 308 1.49 -8.11 46.03
N PRO A 309 1.84 -9.37 46.36
CA PRO A 309 1.46 -9.97 47.64
C PRO A 309 1.98 -9.17 48.85
N ASP A 310 3.21 -8.66 48.79
CA ASP A 310 3.80 -7.83 49.84
C ASP A 310 3.14 -6.45 49.91
N LEU A 311 2.85 -5.86 48.74
CA LEU A 311 2.14 -4.58 48.63
C LEU A 311 0.73 -4.69 49.20
N GLN A 312 0.00 -5.77 48.92
CA GLN A 312 -1.32 -6.04 49.51
C GLN A 312 -1.24 -6.20 51.03
N ALA A 313 -0.27 -6.98 51.52
CA ALA A 313 -0.06 -7.18 52.95
C ALA A 313 0.27 -5.87 53.68
N ALA A 314 0.95 -4.94 53.00
CA ALA A 314 1.26 -3.60 53.47
C ALA A 314 0.17 -2.54 53.17
N ASN A 315 -0.99 -2.95 52.65
CA ASN A 315 -2.10 -2.08 52.23
C ASN A 315 -1.66 -0.96 51.26
N GLN A 316 -0.70 -1.27 50.38
CA GLN A 316 -0.16 -0.42 49.32
C GLN A 316 -0.89 -0.66 47.99
N GLN A 317 -0.55 0.14 46.98
CA GLN A 317 -1.10 0.01 45.63
C GLN A 317 -0.41 -1.12 44.85
N LEU A 318 -1.18 -1.92 44.12
CA LEU A 318 -0.62 -2.94 43.22
C LEU A 318 0.09 -2.29 42.05
N THR A 319 1.13 -2.97 41.56
CA THR A 319 1.93 -2.53 40.43
C THR A 319 1.77 -3.49 39.27
N PHE A 320 1.49 -2.96 38.08
CA PHE A 320 1.38 -3.75 36.87
C PHE A 320 2.69 -3.72 36.08
N THR A 321 3.05 -4.85 35.50
CA THR A 321 4.28 -5.02 34.73
C THR A 321 3.99 -5.72 33.40
N LEU A 322 4.93 -5.60 32.46
CA LEU A 322 4.89 -6.32 31.19
C LEU A 322 6.09 -7.24 31.08
N ASN A 323 5.87 -8.41 30.50
CA ASN A 323 6.89 -9.41 30.26
C ASN A 323 6.68 -10.06 28.88
N ARG A 324 7.55 -11.02 28.53
CA ARG A 324 7.53 -11.69 27.23
C ARG A 324 6.19 -12.35 26.87
N TYR A 325 5.40 -12.79 27.85
CA TYR A 325 4.11 -13.44 27.59
C TYR A 325 3.08 -12.42 27.12
N ASN A 326 3.07 -11.24 27.75
CA ASN A 326 2.24 -10.13 27.28
C ASN A 326 2.67 -9.69 25.88
N PHE A 327 3.98 -9.64 25.64
CA PHE A 327 4.53 -9.27 24.34
C PHE A 327 4.20 -10.31 23.26
N ASP A 328 4.24 -11.60 23.58
CA ASP A 328 3.88 -12.66 22.63
C ASP A 328 2.43 -12.56 22.17
N ASP A 329 1.49 -12.33 23.09
CA ASP A 329 0.08 -12.14 22.74
C ASP A 329 -0.12 -10.86 21.93
N ALA A 330 0.55 -9.77 22.30
CA ALA A 330 0.51 -8.52 21.55
C ALA A 330 1.06 -8.70 20.13
N LEU A 331 2.24 -9.33 19.97
CA LEU A 331 2.87 -9.58 18.66
C LEU A 331 2.03 -10.53 17.80
N ALA A 332 1.34 -11.50 18.39
CA ALA A 332 0.45 -12.41 17.68
C ALA A 332 -0.72 -11.70 17.00
N LEU A 333 -1.15 -10.56 17.55
CA LEU A 333 -2.27 -9.77 17.05
C LEU A 333 -1.83 -8.56 16.21
N LEU A 334 -0.75 -7.89 16.63
CA LEU A 334 -0.28 -6.65 16.02
C LEU A 334 0.55 -6.88 14.76
N ILE A 335 1.38 -7.93 14.68
CA ILE A 335 2.25 -8.17 13.51
C ILE A 335 1.44 -8.51 12.26
N PRO A 336 0.51 -9.49 12.25
CA PRO A 336 -0.32 -9.76 11.06
C PRO A 336 -1.02 -8.50 10.58
N ARG A 337 -1.60 -7.73 11.51
CA ARG A 337 -2.30 -6.50 11.20
C ARG A 337 -1.38 -5.44 10.61
N ALA A 338 -0.18 -5.25 11.17
CA ALA A 338 0.83 -4.34 10.63
C ALA A 338 1.19 -4.69 9.17
N VAL A 339 1.32 -5.99 8.87
CA VAL A 339 1.55 -6.48 7.50
C VAL A 339 0.36 -6.15 6.60
N GLY A 340 -0.87 -6.42 7.04
CA GLY A 340 -2.08 -6.09 6.27
C GLY A 340 -2.26 -4.59 6.02
N TYR A 341 -1.94 -3.73 6.99
CA TYR A 341 -1.99 -2.28 6.80
C TYR A 341 -0.86 -1.76 5.92
N SER A 342 0.34 -2.33 6.03
CA SER A 342 1.47 -2.03 5.14
C SER A 342 1.13 -2.40 3.69
N ALA A 343 0.62 -3.62 3.47
CA ALA A 343 0.19 -4.08 2.15
C ALA A 343 -0.98 -3.25 1.63
N GLY A 344 -1.95 -2.92 2.49
CA GLY A 344 -3.06 -2.03 2.15
C GLY A 344 -2.59 -0.64 1.72
N MET A 345 -1.59 -0.06 2.37
CA MET A 345 -1.03 1.24 1.98
C MET A 345 -0.35 1.18 0.60
N ILE A 346 0.38 0.10 0.31
CA ILE A 346 0.97 -0.13 -1.02
C ILE A 346 -0.12 -0.28 -2.08
N ASN A 347 -1.13 -1.11 -1.82
CA ASN A 347 -2.28 -1.29 -2.72
C ASN A 347 -2.98 0.04 -2.98
N TYR A 348 -3.26 0.80 -1.92
CA TYR A 348 -3.89 2.11 -1.99
C TYR A 348 -3.06 3.09 -2.83
N PHE A 349 -1.74 3.12 -2.65
CA PHE A 349 -0.85 4.00 -3.41
C PHE A 349 -0.93 3.69 -4.92
N PHE A 350 -0.90 2.41 -5.32
CA PHE A 350 -0.90 2.02 -6.74
C PHE A 350 -2.29 1.71 -7.32
N ARG A 351 -3.38 1.99 -6.60
CA ARG A 351 -4.75 1.57 -6.99
C ARG A 351 -5.32 2.18 -8.27
N GLY A 352 -4.73 3.26 -8.78
CA GLY A 352 -5.24 3.93 -9.96
C GLY A 352 -5.11 3.04 -11.19
N ALA A 353 -6.23 2.69 -11.82
CA ALA A 353 -6.28 1.78 -12.96
C ALA A 353 -7.19 2.32 -14.07
N PHE A 354 -6.62 2.50 -15.26
CA PHE A 354 -7.35 2.94 -16.44
C PHE A 354 -6.73 2.38 -17.73
N SER A 355 -7.49 2.40 -18.82
CA SER A 355 -7.03 2.02 -20.15
C SER A 355 -7.36 3.09 -21.17
N ILE A 356 -6.54 3.19 -22.22
CA ILE A 356 -6.73 4.09 -23.36
C ILE A 356 -6.91 3.26 -24.64
N TYR A 357 -7.95 3.55 -25.41
CA TYR A 357 -8.23 2.87 -26.69
C TYR A 357 -8.87 3.83 -27.70
N SER A 358 -8.84 3.47 -28.98
CA SER A 358 -9.62 4.10 -30.05
C SER A 358 -10.71 3.15 -30.54
N LEU A 359 -11.90 3.67 -30.85
CA LEU A 359 -13.02 2.87 -31.36
C LEU A 359 -12.83 2.42 -32.82
N ASP A 360 -12.10 3.20 -33.61
CA ASP A 360 -11.84 2.89 -35.04
C ASP A 360 -10.52 2.15 -35.26
N GLY A 361 -9.80 1.83 -34.18
CA GLY A 361 -8.46 1.23 -34.22
C GLY A 361 -7.42 2.09 -34.93
N SER A 362 -7.74 3.36 -35.24
CA SER A 362 -6.83 4.28 -35.90
C SER A 362 -6.04 5.08 -34.88
N ASP A 363 -4.79 5.38 -35.23
CA ASP A 363 -3.93 6.29 -34.47
C ASP A 363 -4.34 7.77 -34.61
N ARG A 364 -5.49 8.02 -35.26
CA ARG A 364 -5.99 9.37 -35.61
C ARG A 364 -7.41 9.62 -35.12
N GLY A 365 -8.03 8.64 -34.46
CA GLY A 365 -9.41 8.69 -34.00
C GLY A 365 -9.56 9.30 -32.60
N PRO A 366 -10.80 9.66 -32.19
CA PRO A 366 -11.05 10.07 -30.82
C PRO A 366 -10.69 8.92 -29.87
N PHE A 367 -9.82 9.21 -28.90
CA PHE A 367 -9.43 8.24 -27.88
C PHE A 367 -10.42 8.26 -26.73
N PHE A 368 -10.54 7.13 -26.04
CA PHE A 368 -11.37 6.97 -24.86
C PHE A 368 -10.51 6.56 -23.68
N VAL A 369 -10.76 7.19 -22.54
CA VAL A 369 -10.18 6.77 -21.27
C VAL A 369 -11.25 6.00 -20.52
N ARG A 370 -10.97 4.74 -20.18
CA ARG A 370 -11.84 3.92 -19.35
C ARG A 370 -11.22 3.79 -17.97
N ASN A 371 -11.90 4.35 -16.98
CA ASN A 371 -11.55 4.22 -15.58
C ASN A 371 -12.05 2.85 -15.09
N SER A 372 -11.13 1.98 -14.69
CA SER A 372 -11.47 0.65 -14.18
C SER A 372 -11.60 0.60 -12.66
N THR A 373 -11.35 1.72 -11.98
CA THR A 373 -11.45 1.80 -10.52
C THR A 373 -12.88 2.07 -10.05
N ALA A 374 -13.14 1.72 -8.79
CA ALA A 374 -14.38 2.05 -8.08
C ALA A 374 -14.47 3.53 -7.65
N GLU A 375 -13.44 4.33 -7.95
CA GLU A 375 -13.32 5.73 -7.55
C GLU A 375 -13.33 6.64 -8.80
N PRO A 376 -14.00 7.80 -8.77
CA PRO A 376 -13.93 8.74 -9.88
C PRO A 376 -12.51 9.31 -10.03
N MET A 377 -12.07 9.50 -11.27
CA MET A 377 -10.83 10.18 -11.62
C MET A 377 -11.16 11.60 -12.09
N ASN A 378 -10.59 12.61 -11.45
CA ASN A 378 -10.73 14.00 -11.86
C ASN A 378 -9.36 14.67 -11.88
N GLY A 379 -8.78 14.82 -13.07
CA GLY A 379 -7.42 15.29 -13.20
C GLY A 379 -6.97 15.41 -14.65
N SER A 380 -5.67 15.58 -14.80
CA SER A 380 -5.01 15.64 -16.09
C SER A 380 -4.56 14.26 -16.54
N PHE A 381 -4.75 13.97 -17.82
CA PHE A 381 -4.12 12.86 -18.53
C PHE A 381 -3.12 13.43 -19.54
N GLN A 382 -1.86 13.02 -19.45
CA GLN A 382 -0.81 13.40 -20.40
C GLN A 382 -0.22 12.14 -21.01
N MET A 383 -0.11 12.12 -22.34
CA MET A 383 0.50 11.03 -23.08
C MET A 383 1.98 11.32 -23.35
N TYR A 384 2.77 10.26 -23.39
CA TYR A 384 4.19 10.32 -23.64
C TYR A 384 4.64 9.13 -24.50
N TRP A 385 5.76 9.31 -25.19
CA TRP A 385 6.52 8.25 -25.85
C TRP A 385 7.99 8.33 -25.46
N ASP A 386 8.75 7.25 -25.67
CA ASP A 386 10.20 7.24 -25.50
C ASP A 386 10.89 7.24 -26.86
N ASP A 387 11.84 8.15 -27.07
CA ASP A 387 12.67 8.15 -28.28
C ASP A 387 13.64 6.95 -28.33
N ALA A 388 14.36 6.80 -29.44
CA ALA A 388 15.33 5.71 -29.61
C ALA A 388 16.46 5.68 -28.56
N ALA A 389 16.72 6.81 -27.89
CA ALA A 389 17.67 6.92 -26.79
C ALA A 389 17.00 6.74 -25.41
N GLY A 390 15.70 6.43 -25.37
CA GLY A 390 14.91 6.26 -24.16
C GLY A 390 14.47 7.58 -23.51
N ASN A 391 14.59 8.72 -24.19
CA ASN A 391 14.12 9.98 -23.62
C ASN A 391 12.61 10.11 -23.71
N ARG A 392 11.96 10.41 -22.59
CA ARG A 392 10.51 10.62 -22.50
C ARG A 392 10.13 11.95 -23.15
N GLN A 393 9.25 11.90 -24.13
CA GLN A 393 8.73 13.05 -24.86
C GLN A 393 7.21 13.16 -24.65
N PRO A 394 6.69 14.35 -24.29
CA PRO A 394 5.26 14.55 -24.18
C PRO A 394 4.59 14.58 -25.55
N VAL A 395 3.37 14.06 -25.60
CA VAL A 395 2.47 14.11 -26.76
C VAL A 395 1.39 15.17 -26.49
N GLY A 396 1.47 16.30 -27.18
CA GLY A 396 0.52 17.40 -26.99
C GLY A 396 0.54 17.97 -25.56
N LEU A 397 -0.57 18.59 -25.17
CA LEU A 397 -0.77 19.18 -23.84
C LEU A 397 -1.63 18.28 -22.94
N PRO A 398 -1.52 18.39 -21.59
CA PRO A 398 -2.31 17.56 -20.69
C PRO A 398 -3.80 17.88 -20.84
N GLN A 399 -4.63 16.84 -20.87
CA GLN A 399 -6.08 16.97 -21.01
C GLN A 399 -6.78 16.78 -19.67
N MET A 400 -7.62 17.73 -19.27
CA MET A 400 -8.42 17.64 -18.06
C MET A 400 -9.70 16.86 -18.32
N ILE A 401 -9.77 15.63 -17.84
CA ILE A 401 -10.86 14.70 -18.16
C ILE A 401 -11.41 14.13 -16.85
N PRO A 402 -12.62 14.52 -16.43
CA PRO A 402 -13.33 13.82 -15.37
C PRO A 402 -13.88 12.50 -15.92
N VAL A 403 -13.52 11.38 -15.28
CA VAL A 403 -13.98 10.04 -15.63
C VAL A 403 -14.62 9.43 -14.38
N ALA A 404 -15.92 9.14 -14.45
CA ALA A 404 -16.62 8.48 -13.36
C ALA A 404 -16.03 7.08 -13.08
N ALA A 405 -16.31 6.53 -11.90
CA ALA A 405 -15.94 5.15 -11.57
C ALA A 405 -16.56 4.17 -12.58
N HIS A 406 -15.81 3.15 -12.98
CA HIS A 406 -16.23 2.13 -13.96
C HIS A 406 -16.88 2.70 -15.23
N SER A 407 -16.40 3.85 -15.69
CA SER A 407 -16.96 4.57 -16.83
C SER A 407 -15.85 4.98 -17.79
N GLU A 408 -16.26 5.49 -18.94
CA GLU A 408 -15.38 6.00 -19.96
C GLU A 408 -15.72 7.44 -20.34
N SER A 409 -14.73 8.16 -20.85
CA SER A 409 -14.91 9.51 -21.36
C SER A 409 -14.05 9.72 -22.60
N PRO A 410 -14.61 10.37 -23.64
CA PRO A 410 -13.84 10.68 -24.83
C PRO A 410 -12.81 11.77 -24.53
N PHE A 411 -11.67 11.70 -25.20
CA PHE A 411 -10.69 12.77 -25.25
C PHE A 411 -9.90 12.73 -26.55
N GLU A 412 -9.40 13.89 -26.96
CA GLU A 412 -8.62 14.03 -28.19
C GLU A 412 -7.19 14.44 -27.84
N PHE A 413 -6.22 13.58 -28.14
CA PHE A 413 -4.85 14.06 -28.33
C PHE A 413 -4.73 14.50 -29.78
N ALA A 414 -4.61 15.80 -30.01
CA ALA A 414 -4.20 16.31 -31.31
C ALA A 414 -2.69 16.08 -31.47
N PHE A 415 -2.30 14.97 -32.09
CA PHE A 415 -0.91 14.74 -32.46
C PHE A 415 -0.76 13.93 -33.75
N ALA A 416 0.35 14.13 -34.44
CA ALA A 416 0.75 13.25 -35.52
C ALA A 416 1.55 12.09 -34.88
N PRO A 417 1.02 10.86 -34.83
CA PRO A 417 1.75 9.71 -34.32
C PRO A 417 3.06 9.55 -35.11
N ASP A 418 4.17 9.43 -34.38
CA ASP A 418 5.45 9.09 -34.99
C ASP A 418 5.36 7.62 -35.42
N PRO A 419 5.50 7.31 -36.73
CA PRO A 419 5.34 5.95 -37.22
C PRO A 419 6.40 4.96 -36.67
N THR A 420 7.42 5.45 -35.98
CA THR A 420 8.45 4.65 -35.31
C THR A 420 8.09 4.28 -33.86
N VAL A 421 7.00 4.80 -33.32
CA VAL A 421 6.56 4.60 -31.93
C VAL A 421 5.41 3.60 -31.89
N SER A 422 5.62 2.47 -31.22
CA SER A 422 4.57 1.45 -31.00
C SER A 422 3.88 1.58 -29.64
N ASP A 423 4.55 2.22 -28.67
CA ASP A 423 4.16 2.19 -27.26
C ASP A 423 4.06 3.60 -26.69
N TYR A 424 2.89 3.93 -26.16
CA TYR A 424 2.63 5.17 -25.45
C TYR A 424 2.41 4.90 -23.97
N THR A 425 2.91 5.80 -23.13
CA THR A 425 2.57 5.85 -21.70
C THR A 425 1.63 7.02 -21.47
N VAL A 426 0.49 6.76 -20.86
CA VAL A 426 -0.43 7.81 -20.42
C VAL A 426 -0.37 7.90 -18.91
N VAL A 427 -0.19 9.12 -18.40
CA VAL A 427 -0.06 9.42 -16.98
C VAL A 427 -1.25 10.26 -16.54
N PHE A 428 -1.95 9.78 -15.53
CA PHE A 428 -2.96 10.51 -14.79
C PHE A 428 -2.31 11.21 -13.59
N GLN A 429 -2.65 12.48 -13.38
CA GLN A 429 -2.39 13.20 -12.14
C GLN A 429 -3.62 14.02 -11.75
N GLY A 430 -4.14 13.81 -10.54
CA GLY A 430 -5.28 14.57 -10.05
C GLY A 430 -5.93 13.98 -8.81
N LYS A 431 -7.25 14.12 -8.72
CA LYS A 431 -8.05 13.57 -7.63
C LYS A 431 -8.58 12.18 -8.02
N LEU A 432 -8.25 11.15 -7.22
CA LEU A 432 -8.80 9.80 -7.34
C LEU A 432 -9.62 9.50 -6.09
N GLY A 433 -10.93 9.38 -6.26
CA GLY A 433 -11.86 9.29 -5.13
C GLY A 433 -11.75 10.52 -4.25
N ASP A 434 -11.37 10.35 -2.99
CA ASP A 434 -11.17 11.46 -2.05
C ASP A 434 -9.72 11.98 -1.99
N GLU A 435 -8.75 11.23 -2.51
CA GLU A 435 -7.33 11.60 -2.51
C GLU A 435 -7.02 12.64 -3.58
N SER A 436 -6.40 13.76 -3.19
CA SER A 436 -5.86 14.74 -4.13
C SER A 436 -4.38 14.47 -4.42
N GLY A 437 -3.95 14.69 -5.66
CA GLY A 437 -2.55 14.46 -6.06
C GLY A 437 -2.21 12.99 -6.30
N ALA A 438 -3.21 12.14 -6.53
CA ALA A 438 -3.02 10.76 -6.95
C ALA A 438 -2.38 10.72 -8.34
N VAL A 439 -1.58 9.68 -8.56
CA VAL A 439 -0.84 9.43 -9.80
C VAL A 439 -1.11 8.00 -10.25
N ALA A 440 -1.37 7.81 -11.54
CA ALA A 440 -1.52 6.49 -12.14
C ALA A 440 -0.98 6.51 -13.57
N ALA A 441 -0.62 5.35 -14.11
CA ALA A 441 -0.17 5.24 -15.48
C ALA A 441 -0.72 4.01 -16.17
N SER A 442 -0.88 4.12 -17.47
CA SER A 442 -1.29 3.02 -18.35
C SER A 442 -0.40 3.02 -19.59
N ARG A 443 -0.14 1.84 -20.15
CA ARG A 443 0.49 1.70 -21.46
C ARG A 443 -0.58 1.40 -22.50
N THR A 444 -0.46 2.02 -23.66
CA THR A 444 -1.33 1.75 -24.80
C THR A 444 -0.49 1.63 -26.06
N TRP A 445 -0.96 0.78 -26.98
CA TRP A 445 -0.37 0.59 -28.29
C TRP A 445 -1.24 1.29 -29.31
N MET A 446 -0.62 2.09 -30.17
CA MET A 446 -1.28 2.69 -31.31
C MET A 446 -0.68 2.04 -32.55
N ASN A 447 -1.50 1.30 -33.29
CA ASN A 447 -1.07 0.60 -34.47
C ASN A 447 -1.08 1.54 -35.67
N SER A 448 0.11 1.85 -36.19
CA SER A 448 0.28 2.54 -37.48
C SER A 448 -0.20 1.74 -38.70
N SER A 449 -0.73 0.54 -38.47
CA SER A 449 -1.32 -0.31 -39.51
C SER A 449 -2.84 -0.16 -39.51
N PRO A 450 -3.45 0.31 -40.62
CA PRO A 450 -4.90 0.36 -40.71
C PRO A 450 -5.48 -1.06 -40.55
N ILE A 451 -6.42 -1.24 -39.63
CA ILE A 451 -7.31 -2.39 -39.68
C ILE A 451 -8.11 -2.25 -40.98
N VAL A 452 -7.76 -3.05 -42.00
CA VAL A 452 -8.53 -3.07 -43.24
C VAL A 452 -9.70 -4.02 -43.05
N VAL A 453 -10.85 -3.48 -42.65
CA VAL A 453 -12.11 -4.24 -42.68
C VAL A 453 -12.56 -4.33 -44.14
N MET A 454 -12.34 -5.48 -44.76
CA MET A 454 -12.90 -5.79 -46.09
C MET A 454 -14.23 -6.51 -45.91
N ASN A 455 -15.31 -5.92 -46.45
CA ASN A 455 -16.59 -6.60 -46.53
C ASN A 455 -16.58 -7.52 -47.77
N LEU A 456 -16.36 -8.81 -47.55
CA LEU A 456 -16.32 -9.79 -48.64
C LEU A 456 -17.69 -10.47 -48.82
N PRO A 457 -18.17 -10.64 -50.06
CA PRO A 457 -19.35 -11.45 -50.32
C PRO A 457 -19.12 -12.90 -49.87
N ALA A 458 -20.19 -13.55 -49.39
CA ALA A 458 -20.15 -14.94 -48.95
C ALA A 458 -19.48 -15.85 -49.99
N GLY A 459 -18.41 -16.54 -49.59
CA GLY A 459 -17.62 -17.44 -50.43
C GLY A 459 -16.41 -16.83 -51.14
N ALA A 460 -16.06 -15.57 -50.87
CA ALA A 460 -14.82 -14.99 -51.39
C ALA A 460 -13.58 -15.55 -50.65
N VAL A 461 -12.54 -15.89 -51.42
CA VAL A 461 -11.24 -16.34 -50.91
C VAL A 461 -10.21 -15.25 -51.21
N ALA A 462 -9.64 -14.63 -50.18
CA ALA A 462 -8.49 -13.75 -50.33
C ALA A 462 -7.19 -14.58 -50.23
N THR A 463 -6.21 -14.28 -51.08
CA THR A 463 -4.90 -14.92 -51.04
C THR A 463 -3.82 -13.85 -50.88
N ASP A 464 -3.00 -14.00 -49.84
CA ASP A 464 -1.74 -13.28 -49.67
C ASP A 464 -0.62 -14.08 -50.36
N PRO A 465 0.19 -13.50 -51.25
CA PRO A 465 1.31 -14.20 -51.88
C PRO A 465 2.45 -14.67 -50.94
N GLN A 466 2.45 -14.35 -49.63
CA GLN A 466 3.62 -14.56 -48.76
C GLN A 466 3.42 -15.29 -47.39
N ASN A 467 2.27 -15.96 -47.13
CA ASN A 467 1.88 -16.65 -45.85
C ASN A 467 1.73 -15.67 -44.64
N ASP A 468 0.84 -15.80 -43.65
CA ASP A 468 -0.15 -16.77 -43.16
C ASP A 468 -1.46 -15.99 -42.91
N LEU A 469 -2.58 -16.41 -43.49
CA LEU A 469 -3.89 -15.79 -43.25
C LEU A 469 -4.63 -16.55 -42.14
N VAL A 470 -5.05 -15.85 -41.08
CA VAL A 470 -6.13 -16.33 -40.19
C VAL A 470 -7.42 -15.70 -40.69
N ALA A 471 -8.23 -16.48 -41.41
CA ALA A 471 -9.58 -16.05 -41.78
C ALA A 471 -10.52 -16.31 -40.61
N TYR A 472 -11.18 -15.26 -40.13
CA TYR A 472 -12.25 -15.38 -39.14
C TYR A 472 -13.59 -15.37 -39.87
N GLN A 473 -14.27 -16.52 -39.88
CA GLN A 473 -15.70 -16.51 -40.18
C GLN A 473 -16.44 -16.24 -38.88
N TRP A 474 -17.35 -15.26 -38.94
CA TRP A 474 -18.25 -14.98 -37.85
C TRP A 474 -19.68 -15.07 -38.34
N THR A 475 -20.57 -15.43 -37.41
CA THR A 475 -22.02 -15.35 -37.60
C THR A 475 -22.55 -14.47 -36.48
N ILE A 476 -23.25 -13.39 -36.82
CA ILE A 476 -23.97 -12.58 -35.83
C ILE A 476 -25.41 -13.10 -35.82
N GLU A 477 -25.82 -13.71 -34.71
CA GLU A 477 -27.23 -13.99 -34.45
C GLU A 477 -27.83 -12.80 -33.69
N CYS A 478 -28.44 -11.86 -34.41
CA CYS A 478 -29.40 -10.93 -33.82
C CYS A 478 -30.78 -11.24 -34.41
N GLY A 479 -31.83 -11.20 -33.59
CA GLY A 479 -33.19 -11.66 -33.90
C GLY A 479 -33.63 -11.50 -35.38
N THR A 480 -33.89 -12.65 -36.02
CA THR A 480 -34.59 -12.86 -37.30
C THR A 480 -33.97 -12.39 -38.63
N GLU A 481 -32.77 -11.80 -38.67
CA GLU A 481 -32.07 -11.57 -39.96
C GLU A 481 -30.63 -12.10 -39.92
N PHE A 482 -30.40 -13.23 -40.61
CA PHE A 482 -29.06 -13.70 -40.92
C PHE A 482 -28.46 -12.75 -41.98
N SER A 483 -27.38 -12.06 -41.64
CA SER A 483 -26.50 -11.46 -42.65
C SER A 483 -25.15 -12.18 -42.60
N ASP A 484 -24.97 -13.09 -43.56
CA ASP A 484 -23.69 -13.80 -43.73
C ASP A 484 -22.63 -12.80 -44.22
N GLY A 485 -21.54 -12.67 -43.48
CA GLY A 485 -20.40 -11.82 -43.83
C GLY A 485 -19.08 -12.52 -43.54
N THR A 486 -18.04 -12.20 -44.31
CA THR A 486 -16.66 -12.62 -44.00
C THR A 486 -15.84 -11.35 -43.80
N ILE A 487 -15.30 -11.15 -42.58
CA ILE A 487 -14.33 -10.09 -42.31
C ILE A 487 -12.94 -10.72 -42.30
N LEU A 488 -12.05 -10.21 -43.15
CA LEU A 488 -10.62 -10.48 -43.03
C LEU A 488 -10.02 -9.51 -42.02
N LEU A 489 -9.48 -10.04 -40.92
CA LEU A 489 -8.62 -9.29 -40.00
C LEU A 489 -7.17 -9.57 -40.38
N TYR A 490 -6.50 -8.58 -40.97
CA TYR A 490 -5.08 -8.68 -41.28
C TYR A 490 -4.25 -8.28 -40.05
N TYR A 491 -3.44 -9.20 -39.53
CA TYR A 491 -2.46 -8.93 -38.47
C TYR A 491 -1.05 -8.93 -39.07
N PRO A 492 -0.39 -7.78 -39.26
CA PRO A 492 0.99 -7.75 -39.74
C PRO A 492 1.96 -7.92 -38.56
N HIS A 493 1.96 -9.10 -37.94
CA HIS A 493 3.05 -9.49 -37.03
C HIS A 493 3.53 -10.91 -37.31
N LEU A 494 4.09 -11.11 -38.51
CA LEU A 494 5.19 -12.04 -38.72
C LEU A 494 6.28 -11.27 -39.47
N THR A 495 7.40 -11.01 -38.80
CA THR A 495 8.53 -10.28 -39.37
C THR A 495 9.17 -11.07 -40.52
N ASN A 496 9.45 -10.40 -41.63
CA ASN A 496 10.51 -10.82 -42.55
C ASN A 496 11.37 -9.64 -42.99
N ALA A 497 12.68 -9.87 -42.89
CA ALA A 497 13.72 -9.00 -43.40
C ALA A 497 13.60 -8.84 -44.92
N SER A 498 13.95 -7.64 -45.40
CA SER A 498 14.06 -7.22 -46.82
C SER A 498 12.78 -6.78 -47.56
N GLY A 499 12.48 -5.48 -47.43
CA GLY A 499 12.49 -4.53 -48.56
C GLY A 499 11.38 -4.55 -49.63
N SER A 500 10.74 -3.38 -49.79
CA SER A 500 10.05 -2.85 -50.99
C SER A 500 8.66 -3.41 -51.34
N LEU A 501 7.63 -2.56 -51.20
CA LEU A 501 6.35 -2.67 -51.92
C LEU A 501 6.29 -1.62 -53.04
N SER A 502 6.06 -2.07 -54.28
CA SER A 502 5.73 -1.22 -55.42
C SER A 502 4.47 -1.74 -56.12
N GLY A 503 3.49 -0.85 -56.31
CA GLY A 503 2.60 -0.84 -57.48
C GLY A 503 1.18 -1.37 -57.31
N GLY A 504 0.23 -0.63 -57.88
CA GLY A 504 -1.05 -1.16 -58.37
C GLY A 504 -2.29 -0.44 -57.87
N GLY A 505 -2.80 0.53 -58.63
CA GLY A 505 -4.03 1.23 -58.30
C GLY A 505 -5.29 0.36 -58.36
N ALA A 506 -6.16 0.52 -57.38
CA ALA A 506 -7.58 0.18 -57.46
C ALA A 506 -8.36 1.20 -56.63
N SER A 507 -9.31 1.90 -57.25
CA SER A 507 -10.26 2.80 -56.59
C SER A 507 -11.32 2.01 -55.85
N ILE A 508 -11.52 2.28 -54.55
CA ILE A 508 -12.57 1.67 -53.72
C ILE A 508 -13.81 2.58 -53.71
N PRO A 509 -15.03 2.08 -54.01
CA PRO A 509 -16.26 2.84 -53.76
C PRO A 509 -16.66 2.70 -52.29
N ALA A 510 -17.02 3.81 -51.65
CA ALA A 510 -17.47 3.84 -50.26
C ALA A 510 -18.86 3.22 -50.09
N PRO A 511 -19.10 2.35 -49.08
CA PRO A 511 -20.43 2.07 -48.57
C PRO A 511 -20.68 2.90 -47.30
N GLY A 512 -21.78 3.65 -47.28
CA GLY A 512 -22.27 4.34 -46.10
C GLY A 512 -22.79 3.36 -45.06
N PHE A 513 -22.24 3.42 -43.84
CA PHE A 513 -22.76 2.72 -42.68
C PHE A 513 -23.62 3.69 -41.86
N GLN A 514 -24.87 3.34 -41.59
CA GLN A 514 -25.77 4.04 -40.67
C GLN A 514 -26.04 3.10 -39.50
N VAL A 515 -25.75 3.53 -38.27
CA VAL A 515 -25.97 2.75 -37.05
C VAL A 515 -27.45 2.87 -36.61
N PRO A 516 -28.20 1.78 -36.41
CA PRO A 516 -29.57 1.85 -35.90
C PRO A 516 -29.62 2.21 -34.41
N SER A 517 -30.71 2.83 -33.98
CA SER A 517 -30.90 3.48 -32.66
C SER A 517 -31.31 2.55 -31.50
N THR A 518 -31.06 1.24 -31.58
CA THR A 518 -31.45 0.29 -30.51
C THR A 518 -30.40 -0.80 -30.33
N ILE A 519 -29.88 -0.93 -29.11
CA ILE A 519 -28.92 -1.95 -28.69
C ILE A 519 -29.70 -3.25 -28.42
N HIS A 520 -29.33 -4.33 -29.10
CA HIS A 520 -29.71 -5.70 -28.74
C HIS A 520 -28.45 -6.46 -28.32
N GLU A 521 -28.53 -7.31 -27.29
CA GLU A 521 -27.50 -8.32 -26.99
C GLU A 521 -27.29 -9.17 -28.25
N CYS A 522 -26.05 -9.29 -28.72
CA CYS A 522 -25.74 -10.07 -29.91
C CYS A 522 -24.63 -11.08 -29.54
N CYS A 523 -24.93 -12.36 -29.73
CA CYS A 523 -23.93 -13.41 -29.57
C CYS A 523 -23.06 -13.49 -30.83
N LEU A 524 -21.74 -13.49 -30.62
CA LEU A 524 -20.75 -13.61 -31.68
C LEU A 524 -20.12 -15.00 -31.62
N ASP A 525 -20.39 -15.80 -32.64
CA ASP A 525 -19.70 -17.08 -32.87
C ASP A 525 -18.52 -16.87 -33.81
N ILE A 526 -17.30 -17.14 -33.32
CA ILE A 526 -16.07 -17.01 -34.10
C ILE A 526 -15.52 -18.41 -34.39
N GLN A 527 -15.44 -18.76 -35.68
CA GLN A 527 -14.63 -19.88 -36.14
C GLN A 527 -13.27 -19.39 -36.62
N VAL A 528 -12.21 -19.95 -36.01
CA VAL A 528 -10.82 -19.71 -36.41
C VAL A 528 -10.35 -20.91 -37.20
N THR A 529 -9.89 -20.69 -38.43
CA THR A 529 -9.20 -21.73 -39.22
C THR A 529 -7.77 -21.30 -39.51
N ASP A 530 -6.83 -22.17 -39.16
CA ASP A 530 -5.41 -21.98 -39.52
C ASP A 530 -5.09 -22.51 -40.93
N SER A 531 -3.90 -22.20 -41.42
CA SER A 531 -3.41 -22.61 -42.75
C SER A 531 -3.16 -24.12 -42.89
N GLN A 532 -3.29 -24.90 -41.82
CA GLN A 532 -3.16 -26.36 -41.79
C GLN A 532 -4.52 -27.07 -41.73
N GLY A 533 -5.64 -26.33 -41.69
CA GLY A 533 -7.00 -26.87 -41.59
C GLY A 533 -7.45 -27.22 -40.17
N GLY A 534 -6.73 -26.75 -39.14
CA GLY A 534 -7.18 -26.83 -37.75
C GLY A 534 -8.28 -25.80 -37.48
N ALA A 535 -9.46 -26.26 -37.04
CA ALA A 535 -10.57 -25.39 -36.67
C ALA A 535 -10.69 -25.28 -35.14
N GLY A 536 -10.62 -24.06 -34.61
CA GLY A 536 -10.94 -23.72 -33.22
C GLY A 536 -12.25 -22.94 -33.15
N PHE A 537 -13.11 -23.27 -32.19
CA PHE A 537 -14.38 -22.59 -31.95
C PHE A 537 -14.31 -21.77 -30.66
N GLY A 538 -14.67 -20.49 -30.75
CA GLY A 538 -14.89 -19.62 -29.59
C GLY A 538 -16.28 -19.01 -29.65
N HIS A 539 -17.06 -19.21 -28.58
CA HIS A 539 -18.40 -18.63 -28.41
C HIS A 539 -18.34 -17.55 -27.32
N GLY A 540 -18.80 -16.34 -27.63
CA GLY A 540 -18.92 -15.24 -26.67
C GLY A 540 -20.17 -14.40 -26.92
N CYS A 541 -20.92 -14.09 -25.87
CA CYS A 541 -22.07 -13.19 -25.92
C CYS A 541 -21.76 -11.95 -25.06
N GLU A 542 -21.95 -10.76 -25.63
CA GLU A 542 -22.03 -9.47 -24.92
C GLU A 542 -23.27 -8.67 -25.36
#